data_AF-A0A5S3Z300-F1
#
_entry.id   AF-A0A5S3Z300-F1
#
_cell.length_a   1.000
_cell.length_b   1.000
_cell.length_c   1.000
_cell.angle_alpha   90.00
_cell.angle_beta   90.00
_cell.angle_gamma   90.00
#
_symmetry.space_group_name_H-M   'P 1'
#
loop_
_entity.id
_entity.type
_entity.pdbx_description
1 polymer ?
#
loop_
_entity_poly.entity_id
_entity_poly.type
_entity_poly.pdbx_seq_one_letter_code
_entity_poly.pdbx_strand_id
1 'polypeptide(L)'
;MTDEEIQLYNDIVKIGLPVLGTVVGGIIGALSTFFITRLNHNNENKKEARRKRHELVLQTANDVAEYEHLTSNYVTALGKYIYNNDHTIDIKAAEKEFVSNNKPLRRARMNLKILGLNDSEILFEEYVEVTRKIYTKSVCIDAEELSKLARITSRGPVKFYESLSSELSIGIVK
;
A
#
# COMPACT_ATOMS: atom_id res chain seq x y z
N MET A 1 26.62 -59.39 -46.25
CA MET A 1 26.88 -58.62 -45.02
C MET A 1 27.85 -59.44 -44.22
N THR A 2 29.08 -58.97 -44.04
CA THR A 2 30.14 -59.71 -43.33
C THR A 2 29.98 -59.51 -41.82
N ASP A 3 30.39 -60.49 -41.01
CA ASP A 3 30.24 -60.43 -39.54
C ASP A 3 30.87 -59.17 -38.91
N GLU A 4 31.88 -58.61 -39.56
CA GLU A 4 32.54 -57.35 -39.19
C GLU A 4 31.63 -56.12 -39.37
N GLU A 5 30.77 -56.09 -40.40
CA GLU A 5 29.80 -55.00 -40.62
C GLU A 5 28.68 -55.01 -39.56
N ILE A 6 28.29 -56.20 -39.11
CA ILE A 6 27.25 -56.39 -38.08
C ILE A 6 27.79 -56.02 -36.69
N GLN A 7 29.04 -56.35 -36.38
CA GLN A 7 29.70 -55.95 -35.13
C GLN A 7 29.91 -54.44 -35.06
N LEU A 8 30.33 -53.80 -36.16
CA LEU A 8 30.49 -52.35 -36.22
C LEU A 8 29.17 -51.60 -36.00
N TYR A 9 28.07 -52.10 -36.58
CA TYR A 9 26.72 -51.53 -36.34
C TYR A 9 26.27 -51.69 -34.88
N ASN A 10 26.51 -52.85 -34.27
CA ASN A 10 26.14 -53.09 -32.88
C ASN A 10 26.92 -52.19 -31.92
N ASP A 11 28.22 -51.97 -32.13
CA ASP A 11 29.03 -51.07 -31.30
C ASP A 11 28.63 -49.61 -31.45
N ILE A 12 28.27 -49.16 -32.66
CA ILE A 12 27.74 -47.81 -32.91
C ILE A 12 26.42 -47.61 -32.16
N VAL A 13 25.52 -48.60 -32.15
CA VAL A 13 24.26 -48.52 -31.41
C VAL A 13 24.50 -48.55 -29.89
N LYS A 14 25.43 -49.39 -29.42
CA LYS A 14 25.74 -49.55 -27.99
C LYS A 14 26.42 -48.33 -27.39
N ILE A 15 27.20 -47.58 -28.18
CA ILE A 15 27.88 -46.35 -27.77
C ILE A 15 27.04 -45.11 -28.07
N GLY A 16 26.34 -45.08 -29.20
CA GLY A 16 25.57 -43.92 -29.66
C GLY A 16 24.30 -43.66 -28.85
N LEU A 17 23.56 -44.71 -28.46
CA LEU A 17 22.29 -44.57 -27.73
C LEU A 17 22.47 -43.99 -26.31
N PRO A 18 23.45 -44.45 -25.50
CA PRO A 18 23.70 -43.88 -24.17
C PRO A 18 24.22 -42.44 -24.24
N VAL A 19 25.10 -42.13 -25.21
CA VAL A 19 25.64 -40.78 -25.40
C VAL A 19 24.53 -39.81 -25.81
N LEU A 20 23.66 -40.19 -26.74
CA LEU A 20 22.47 -39.41 -27.09
C LEU A 20 21.51 -39.25 -25.90
N GLY A 21 21.29 -40.31 -25.12
CA GLY A 21 20.49 -40.24 -23.90
C GLY A 21 21.04 -39.25 -22.87
N THR A 22 22.37 -39.18 -22.74
CA THR A 22 23.04 -38.27 -21.79
C THR A 22 23.00 -36.83 -22.28
N VAL A 23 23.21 -36.59 -23.58
CA VAL A 23 23.12 -35.25 -24.19
C VAL A 23 21.68 -34.72 -24.12
N VAL A 24 20.69 -35.54 -24.48
CA VAL A 24 19.27 -35.17 -24.40
C VAL A 24 18.86 -34.94 -22.94
N GLY A 25 19.25 -35.82 -22.03
CA GLY A 25 18.99 -35.67 -20.60
C GLY A 25 19.64 -34.41 -20.00
N GLY A 26 20.87 -34.08 -20.40
CA GLY A 26 21.57 -32.87 -20.00
C GLY A 26 20.90 -31.59 -20.51
N ILE A 27 20.44 -31.59 -21.77
CA ILE A 27 19.70 -30.46 -22.35
C ILE A 27 18.36 -30.27 -21.64
N ILE A 28 17.60 -31.35 -21.42
CA ILE A 28 16.30 -31.28 -20.72
C ILE A 28 16.52 -30.79 -19.28
N GLY A 29 17.50 -31.34 -18.55
CA GLY A 29 17.81 -30.93 -17.18
C GLY A 29 18.23 -29.46 -17.08
N ALA A 30 19.05 -28.97 -18.02
CA ALA A 30 19.45 -27.57 -18.08
C ALA A 30 18.26 -26.65 -18.38
N LEU A 31 17.39 -27.01 -19.32
CA LEU A 31 16.18 -26.25 -19.63
C LEU A 31 15.22 -26.23 -18.45
N SER A 32 14.95 -27.37 -17.82
CA SER A 32 14.09 -27.45 -16.61
C SER A 32 14.62 -26.58 -15.48
N THR A 33 15.93 -26.65 -15.18
CA THR A 33 16.55 -25.83 -14.14
C THR A 33 16.46 -24.35 -14.48
N PHE A 34 16.71 -23.97 -15.75
CA PHE A 34 16.57 -22.59 -16.21
C PHE A 34 15.14 -22.08 -16.06
N PHE A 35 14.13 -22.85 -16.48
CA PHE A 35 12.72 -22.47 -16.34
C PHE A 35 12.28 -22.39 -14.88
N ILE A 36 12.65 -23.36 -14.04
CA ILE A 36 12.34 -23.35 -12.60
C ILE A 36 13.00 -22.14 -11.94
N THR A 37 14.27 -21.87 -12.21
CA THR A 37 15.00 -20.73 -11.64
C THR A 37 14.36 -19.41 -12.07
N ARG A 38 14.02 -19.28 -13.36
CA ARG A 38 13.35 -18.08 -13.89
C ARG A 38 11.95 -17.89 -13.31
N LEU A 39 11.18 -18.97 -13.15
CA LEU A 39 9.87 -18.94 -12.50
C LEU A 39 9.99 -18.55 -11.03
N ASN A 40 10.97 -19.10 -10.31
CA ASN A 40 11.18 -18.83 -8.89
C ASN A 40 11.56 -17.36 -8.68
N HIS A 41 12.48 -16.83 -9.50
CA HIS A 41 12.88 -15.42 -9.45
C HIS A 41 11.71 -14.48 -9.79
N ASN A 42 10.90 -14.82 -10.79
CA ASN A 42 9.68 -14.07 -11.09
C ASN A 42 8.67 -14.10 -9.93
N ASN A 43 8.57 -15.23 -9.21
CA ASN A 43 7.68 -15.36 -8.07
C ASN A 43 8.19 -14.56 -6.86
N GLU A 44 9.51 -14.57 -6.60
CA GLU A 44 10.16 -13.72 -5.61
C GLU A 44 9.91 -12.23 -5.90
N ASN A 45 10.12 -11.79 -7.13
CA ASN A 45 9.87 -10.41 -7.55
C ASN A 45 8.40 -10.01 -7.35
N LYS A 46 7.45 -10.90 -7.70
CA LYS A 46 6.02 -10.67 -7.45
C LYS A 46 5.69 -10.58 -5.96
N LYS A 47 6.30 -11.45 -5.15
CA LYS A 47 6.13 -11.46 -3.68
C LYS A 47 6.67 -10.18 -3.05
N GLU A 48 7.85 -9.75 -3.47
CA GLU A 48 8.47 -8.51 -3.00
C GLU A 48 7.65 -7.27 -3.42
N ALA A 49 7.19 -7.23 -4.67
CA ALA A 49 6.31 -6.16 -5.15
C ALA A 49 5.00 -6.08 -4.35
N ARG A 50 4.37 -7.23 -4.07
CA ARG A 50 3.15 -7.29 -3.24
C ARG A 50 3.43 -6.84 -1.80
N ARG A 51 4.56 -7.24 -1.22
CA ARG A 51 4.98 -6.82 0.12
C ARG A 51 5.18 -5.30 0.20
N LYS A 52 5.94 -4.72 -0.74
CA LYS A 52 6.13 -3.26 -0.83
C LYS A 52 4.81 -2.52 -1.00
N ARG A 53 3.88 -3.08 -1.79
CA ARG A 53 2.52 -2.53 -1.93
C ARG A 53 1.79 -2.53 -0.58
N HIS A 54 1.81 -3.63 0.16
CA HIS A 54 1.18 -3.71 1.49
C HIS A 54 1.82 -2.73 2.48
N GLU A 55 3.15 -2.63 2.49
CA GLU A 55 3.88 -1.67 3.32
C GLU A 55 3.45 -0.23 3.02
N LEU A 56 3.32 0.14 1.74
CA LEU A 56 2.81 1.45 1.33
C LEU A 56 1.35 1.68 1.72
N VAL A 57 0.48 0.67 1.64
CA VAL A 57 -0.92 0.77 2.10
C VAL A 57 -0.97 1.04 3.60
N LEU A 58 -0.20 0.29 4.41
CA LEU A 58 -0.11 0.50 5.85
C LEU A 58 0.48 1.86 6.20
N GLN A 59 1.52 2.28 5.49
CA GLN A 59 2.10 3.61 5.66
C GLN A 59 1.08 4.71 5.35
N THR A 60 0.28 4.54 4.30
CA THR A 60 -0.80 5.47 3.95
C THR A 60 -1.85 5.56 5.06
N ALA A 61 -2.29 4.41 5.60
CA ALA A 61 -3.24 4.38 6.71
C ALA A 61 -2.68 5.10 7.94
N ASN A 62 -1.41 4.88 8.28
CA ASN A 62 -0.74 5.56 9.39
C ASN A 62 -0.61 7.07 9.16
N ASP A 63 -0.27 7.50 7.94
CA ASP A 63 -0.19 8.91 7.57
C ASP A 63 -1.56 9.61 7.70
N VAL A 64 -2.64 8.92 7.34
CA VAL A 64 -4.02 9.43 7.53
C VAL A 64 -4.40 9.49 9.01
N ALA A 65 -4.03 8.48 9.81
CA ALA A 65 -4.26 8.49 11.27
C ALA A 65 -3.48 9.61 11.97
N GLU A 66 -2.24 9.89 11.56
CA GLU A 66 -1.46 11.01 12.08
C GLU A 66 -2.12 12.35 11.72
N TYR A 67 -2.64 12.49 10.50
CA TYR A 67 -3.40 13.67 10.09
C TYR A 67 -4.72 13.85 10.86
N GLU A 68 -5.44 12.76 11.10
CA GLU A 68 -6.64 12.73 11.94
C GLU A 68 -6.32 13.21 13.36
N HIS A 69 -5.20 12.74 13.93
CA HIS A 69 -4.76 13.17 15.26
C HIS A 69 -4.50 14.69 15.32
N LEU A 70 -3.78 15.24 14.34
CA LEU A 70 -3.54 16.69 14.23
C LEU A 70 -4.86 17.47 14.14
N THR A 71 -5.79 16.99 13.33
CA THR A 71 -7.12 17.58 13.17
C THR A 71 -7.89 17.54 14.49
N SER A 72 -7.90 16.40 15.18
CA SER A 72 -8.62 16.22 16.44
C SER A 72 -8.10 17.15 17.54
N ASN A 73 -6.77 17.30 17.64
CA ASN A 73 -6.14 18.21 18.60
C ASN A 73 -6.59 19.65 18.36
N TYR A 74 -6.60 20.09 17.09
CA TYR A 74 -7.07 21.42 16.71
C TYR A 74 -8.57 21.62 17.01
N VAL A 75 -9.42 20.67 16.59
CA VAL A 75 -10.87 20.72 16.84
C VAL A 75 -11.17 20.77 18.34
N THR A 76 -10.40 20.03 19.15
CA THR A 76 -10.55 20.02 20.61
C THR A 76 -10.17 21.37 21.21
N ALA A 77 -9.05 21.97 20.78
CA ALA A 77 -8.64 23.31 21.23
C ALA A 77 -9.69 24.36 20.85
N LEU A 78 -10.19 24.32 19.62
CA LEU A 78 -11.24 25.20 19.13
C LEU A 78 -12.55 25.02 19.92
N GLY A 79 -12.94 23.77 20.17
CA GLY A 79 -14.12 23.45 20.98
C GLY A 79 -14.01 24.01 22.40
N LYS A 80 -12.88 23.83 23.07
CA LYS A 80 -12.68 24.41 24.40
C LYS A 80 -12.77 25.94 24.40
N TYR A 81 -12.21 26.60 23.37
CA TYR A 81 -12.31 28.05 23.25
C TYR A 81 -13.76 28.52 23.03
N ILE A 82 -14.51 27.87 22.15
CA ILE A 82 -15.89 28.28 21.79
C ILE A 82 -16.91 27.88 22.87
N TYR A 83 -16.86 26.65 23.38
CA TYR A 83 -17.86 26.15 24.34
C TYR A 83 -17.56 26.53 25.79
N ASN A 84 -16.28 26.53 26.18
CA ASN A 84 -15.91 26.78 27.58
C ASN A 84 -15.52 28.25 27.83
N ASN A 85 -15.55 29.11 26.80
CA ASN A 85 -14.98 30.47 26.82
C ASN A 85 -13.57 30.50 27.41
N ASP A 86 -12.81 29.41 27.19
CA ASP A 86 -11.47 29.27 27.73
C ASP A 86 -10.48 30.02 26.83
N HIS A 87 -10.43 31.34 27.02
CA HIS A 87 -9.53 32.23 26.31
C HIS A 87 -8.05 32.07 26.70
N THR A 88 -7.75 31.18 27.66
CA THR A 88 -6.34 30.81 27.96
C THR A 88 -5.76 29.91 26.88
N ILE A 89 -6.60 29.29 26.05
CA ILE A 89 -6.19 28.47 24.92
C ILE A 89 -5.77 29.36 23.75
N ASP A 90 -4.50 29.25 23.38
CA ASP A 90 -3.96 29.89 22.19
C ASP A 90 -4.37 29.12 20.93
N ILE A 91 -5.53 29.48 20.35
CA ILE A 91 -5.98 28.92 19.07
C ILE A 91 -4.94 29.15 17.98
N LYS A 92 -4.25 30.29 17.96
CA LYS A 92 -3.28 30.59 16.90
C LYS A 92 -2.07 29.67 16.99
N ALA A 93 -1.66 29.29 18.20
CA ALA A 93 -0.64 28.26 18.39
C ALA A 93 -1.11 26.89 17.87
N ALA A 94 -2.33 26.46 18.21
CA ALA A 94 -2.90 25.20 17.73
C ALA A 94 -3.08 25.20 16.20
N GLU A 95 -3.48 26.33 15.63
CA GLU A 95 -3.60 26.55 14.19
C GLU A 95 -2.24 26.41 13.50
N LYS A 96 -1.22 27.08 14.04
CA LYS A 96 0.15 27.02 13.53
C LYS A 96 0.71 25.59 13.60
N GLU A 97 0.46 24.88 14.68
CA GLU A 97 0.87 23.49 14.86
C GLU A 97 0.24 22.60 13.77
N PHE A 98 -1.07 22.71 13.56
CA PHE A 98 -1.79 21.95 12.52
C PHE A 98 -1.24 22.23 11.11
N VAL A 99 -1.03 23.50 10.76
CA VAL A 99 -0.54 23.89 9.41
C VAL A 99 0.91 23.44 9.20
N SER A 100 1.77 23.64 10.20
CA SER A 100 3.21 23.32 10.11
C SER A 100 3.49 21.82 10.05
N ASN A 101 2.63 21.00 10.66
CA ASN A 101 2.79 19.55 10.74
C ASN A 101 1.98 18.78 9.69
N ASN A 102 1.48 19.43 8.63
CA ASN A 102 0.64 18.78 7.60
C ASN A 102 1.37 17.77 6.68
N LYS A 103 2.61 17.41 6.97
CA LYS A 103 3.39 16.42 6.20
C LYS A 103 2.65 15.08 5.99
N PRO A 104 1.94 14.52 6.98
CA PRO A 104 1.22 13.25 6.82
C PRO A 104 0.16 13.33 5.71
N LEU A 105 -0.59 14.44 5.62
CA LEU A 105 -1.54 14.68 4.53
C LEU A 105 -0.87 14.56 3.15
N ARG A 106 0.31 15.18 2.98
CA ARG A 106 1.04 15.14 1.71
C ARG A 106 1.56 13.74 1.40
N ARG A 107 2.08 13.02 2.40
CA ARG A 107 2.58 11.64 2.22
C ARG A 107 1.43 10.69 1.87
N ALA A 108 0.31 10.77 2.57
CA ALA A 108 -0.89 9.98 2.27
C ALA A 108 -1.36 10.18 0.82
N ARG A 109 -1.51 11.44 0.38
CA ARG A 109 -1.86 11.76 -1.03
C ARG A 109 -0.88 11.17 -2.04
N MET A 110 0.41 11.32 -1.77
CA MET A 110 1.44 10.80 -2.66
C MET A 110 1.36 9.26 -2.76
N ASN A 111 1.23 8.58 -1.63
CA ASN A 111 1.16 7.13 -1.59
C ASN A 111 -0.11 6.60 -2.27
N LEU A 112 -1.26 7.24 -2.07
CA LEU A 112 -2.51 6.89 -2.77
C LEU A 112 -2.35 6.97 -4.29
N LYS A 113 -1.66 8.01 -4.79
CA LYS A 113 -1.34 8.15 -6.22
C LYS A 113 -0.37 7.09 -6.73
N ILE A 114 0.68 6.80 -5.96
CA ILE A 114 1.63 5.71 -6.29
C ILE A 114 0.92 4.36 -6.35
N LEU A 115 -0.02 4.12 -5.44
CA LEU A 115 -0.79 2.88 -5.36
C LEU A 115 -1.91 2.79 -6.40
N GLY A 116 -2.30 3.90 -7.04
CA GLY A 116 -3.42 3.97 -7.99
C GLY A 116 -4.79 3.83 -7.33
N LEU A 117 -4.93 4.17 -6.05
CA LEU A 117 -6.15 3.97 -5.27
C LEU A 117 -7.09 5.20 -5.35
N ASN A 118 -7.66 5.43 -6.54
CA ASN A 118 -8.47 6.62 -6.81
C ASN A 118 -9.70 6.76 -5.90
N ASP A 119 -10.41 5.66 -5.62
CA ASP A 119 -11.58 5.68 -4.75
C ASP A 119 -11.21 6.04 -3.31
N SER A 120 -10.08 5.50 -2.83
CA SER A 120 -9.54 5.84 -1.52
C SER A 120 -9.05 7.29 -1.48
N GLU A 121 -8.45 7.79 -2.57
CA GLU A 121 -8.11 9.21 -2.70
C GLU A 121 -9.34 10.11 -2.57
N ILE A 122 -10.42 9.82 -3.28
CA ILE A 122 -11.67 10.61 -3.20
C ILE A 122 -12.22 10.63 -1.78
N LEU A 123 -12.33 9.45 -1.13
CA LEU A 123 -12.85 9.34 0.23
C LEU A 123 -11.97 10.08 1.25
N PHE A 124 -10.65 10.08 1.04
CA PHE A 124 -9.74 10.85 1.88
C PHE A 124 -9.86 12.36 1.63
N GLU A 125 -9.99 12.81 0.38
CA GLU A 125 -10.20 14.22 0.05
C GLU A 125 -11.51 14.75 0.61
N GLU A 126 -12.60 13.97 0.58
CA GLU A 126 -13.87 14.35 1.23
C GLU A 126 -13.67 14.65 2.72
N TYR A 127 -12.88 13.82 3.42
CA TYR A 127 -12.53 14.05 4.81
C TYR A 127 -11.68 15.33 4.97
N VAL A 128 -10.67 15.52 4.12
CA VAL A 128 -9.81 16.72 4.14
C VAL A 128 -10.60 18.00 3.86
N GLU A 129 -11.65 17.95 3.05
CA GLU A 129 -12.53 19.11 2.84
C GLU A 129 -13.30 19.48 4.11
N VAL A 130 -13.78 18.48 4.86
CA VAL A 130 -14.43 18.70 6.15
C VAL A 130 -13.47 19.35 7.15
N THR A 131 -12.24 18.83 7.27
CA THR A 131 -11.24 19.38 8.19
C THR A 131 -10.81 20.79 7.78
N ARG A 132 -10.68 21.05 6.46
CA ARG A 132 -10.37 22.38 5.93
C ARG A 132 -11.46 23.40 6.27
N LYS A 133 -12.74 23.03 6.18
CA LYS A 133 -13.86 23.93 6.56
C LYS A 133 -13.73 24.39 8.01
N ILE A 134 -13.35 23.50 8.92
CA ILE A 134 -13.13 23.84 10.33
C ILE A 134 -11.99 24.86 10.48
N TYR A 135 -10.85 24.59 9.84
CA TYR A 135 -9.68 25.46 9.89
C TYR A 135 -9.96 26.86 9.30
N THR A 136 -10.52 26.93 8.09
CA THR A 136 -10.73 28.18 7.37
C THR A 136 -11.80 29.06 8.01
N LYS A 137 -12.80 28.47 8.66
CA LYS A 137 -13.86 29.19 9.35
C LYS A 137 -13.64 29.36 10.85
N SER A 138 -12.52 28.92 11.41
CA SER A 138 -12.30 28.78 12.85
C SER A 138 -12.68 29.99 13.72
N VAL A 139 -12.53 31.22 13.22
CA VAL A 139 -12.86 32.45 13.96
C VAL A 139 -14.35 32.83 13.86
N CYS A 140 -15.06 32.34 12.83
CA CYS A 140 -16.45 32.69 12.53
C CYS A 140 -17.40 31.49 12.61
N ILE A 141 -16.91 30.33 13.02
CA ILE A 141 -17.72 29.12 13.13
C ILE A 141 -18.58 29.21 14.39
N ASP A 142 -19.88 29.01 14.24
CA ASP A 142 -20.75 28.93 15.40
C ASP A 142 -20.61 27.57 16.11
N ALA A 143 -21.12 27.52 17.34
CA ALA A 143 -21.07 26.32 18.17
C ALA A 143 -21.83 25.13 17.54
N GLU A 144 -22.89 25.38 16.77
CA GLU A 144 -23.69 24.32 16.16
C GLU A 144 -22.97 23.68 14.96
N GLU A 145 -22.41 24.49 14.07
CA GLU A 145 -21.60 24.09 12.93
C GLU A 145 -20.32 23.37 13.41
N LEU A 146 -19.66 23.87 14.45
CA LEU A 146 -18.51 23.18 15.05
C LEU A 146 -18.90 21.81 15.61
N SER A 147 -20.03 21.69 16.33
CA SER A 147 -20.51 20.40 16.85
C SER A 147 -20.77 19.39 15.74
N LYS A 148 -21.40 19.85 14.65
CA LYS A 148 -21.68 19.03 13.46
C LYS A 148 -20.40 18.53 12.81
N LEU A 149 -19.42 19.41 12.58
CA LEU A 149 -18.16 19.05 11.95
C LEU A 149 -17.28 18.20 12.87
N ALA A 150 -17.26 18.47 14.18
CA ALA A 150 -16.55 17.67 15.18
C ALA A 150 -17.08 16.23 15.26
N ARG A 151 -18.40 16.02 15.09
CA ARG A 151 -18.98 14.67 14.99
C ARG A 151 -18.50 13.90 13.75
N ILE A 152 -18.25 14.59 12.65
CA ILE A 152 -17.72 13.98 11.43
C ILE A 152 -16.24 13.65 11.62
N THR A 153 -15.45 14.58 12.16
CA THR A 153 -14.00 14.37 12.34
C THR A 153 -13.67 13.35 13.42
N SER A 154 -14.45 13.28 14.50
CA SER A 154 -14.27 12.31 15.61
C SER A 154 -14.57 10.85 15.23
N ARG A 155 -15.35 10.63 14.17
CA ARG A 155 -15.55 9.29 13.61
C ARG A 155 -14.36 8.84 12.75
N GLY A 156 -13.47 9.77 12.39
CA GLY A 156 -12.40 9.52 11.43
C GLY A 156 -12.94 9.21 10.03
N PRO A 157 -12.05 9.04 9.04
CA PRO A 157 -12.43 8.71 7.67
C PRO A 157 -12.73 7.20 7.54
N VAL A 158 -13.78 6.70 8.20
CA VAL A 158 -14.11 5.26 8.25
C VAL A 158 -14.18 4.64 6.85
N LYS A 159 -14.87 5.29 5.92
CA LYS A 159 -15.02 4.79 4.54
C LYS A 159 -13.68 4.67 3.81
N PHE A 160 -12.73 5.55 4.11
CA PHE A 160 -11.36 5.45 3.57
C PHE A 160 -10.64 4.21 4.12
N TYR A 161 -10.72 3.95 5.42
CA TYR A 161 -10.09 2.74 5.99
C TYR A 161 -10.76 1.46 5.45
N GLU A 162 -12.09 1.48 5.28
CA GLU A 162 -12.83 0.41 4.63
C GLU A 162 -12.38 0.20 3.18
N SER A 163 -12.13 1.26 2.41
CA SER A 163 -11.66 1.13 1.02
C SER A 163 -10.26 0.52 0.94
N LEU A 164 -9.39 0.77 1.92
CA LEU A 164 -8.08 0.12 2.02
C LEU A 164 -8.14 -1.37 2.39
N SER A 165 -9.24 -1.84 3.01
CA SER A 165 -9.36 -3.24 3.45
C SER A 165 -9.23 -4.24 2.30
N SER A 166 -9.71 -3.88 1.11
CA SER A 166 -9.63 -4.69 -0.10
C SER A 166 -8.17 -5.00 -0.51
N GLU A 167 -7.26 -4.06 -0.26
CA GLU A 167 -5.82 -4.22 -0.55
C GLU A 167 -5.12 -5.14 0.46
N LEU A 168 -5.61 -5.18 1.69
CA LEU A 168 -5.08 -6.02 2.77
C LEU A 168 -5.64 -7.45 2.76
N SER A 169 -6.78 -7.65 2.10
CA SER A 169 -7.51 -8.94 2.07
C SER A 169 -6.91 -9.97 1.11
N ILE A 170 -6.01 -9.57 0.22
CA ILE A 170 -5.48 -10.42 -0.87
C ILE A 170 -4.40 -11.43 -0.37
N GLY A 171 -4.18 -11.49 0.95
CA GLY A 171 -3.27 -12.44 1.62
C GLY A 171 -3.85 -13.83 1.91
N ILE A 172 -5.17 -14.05 1.81
CA ILE A 172 -5.77 -15.36 2.06
C ILE A 172 -5.97 -16.08 0.73
N VAL A 173 -4.89 -16.72 0.26
CA VAL A 173 -5.00 -17.77 -0.76
C VAL A 173 -5.75 -18.93 -0.09
N LYS A 174 -6.97 -19.22 -0.57
CA LYS A 174 -7.65 -20.50 -0.34
C LYS A 174 -6.89 -21.62 -1.04
#